data_AF-A0A523F7U8-F1
#
_entry.id   AF-A0A523F7U8-F1
#
_cell.length_a   1.000
_cell.length_b   1.000
_cell.length_c   1.000
_cell.angle_alpha   90.00
_cell.angle_beta   90.00
_cell.angle_gamma   90.00
#
_symmetry.space_group_name_H-M   'P 1'
#
loop_
_entity.id
_entity.type
_entity.pdbx_description
1 polymer ?
#
loop_
_entity_poly.entity_id
_entity_poly.type
_entity_poly.pdbx_seq_one_letter_code
_entity_poly.pdbx_strand_id
1 'polypeptide(L)' 'MKTPAIAVLLTVLALQACSTSADSCVGFKPIRPAIADVDAMSPGLARQIVTHNETGAALCRWKP' A
#
# COMPACT_ATOMS: atom_id res chain seq x y z
N MET A 1 27.58 26.51 25.92
CA MET A 1 26.39 25.92 25.27
C MET A 1 26.83 25.27 23.97
N LYS A 2 27.12 23.96 23.98
CA LYS A 2 27.51 23.18 22.80
C LYS A 2 26.29 22.35 22.38
N THR A 3 25.35 23.01 21.71
CA THR A 3 24.06 22.44 21.29
C THR A 3 23.91 22.09 19.79
N PRO A 4 24.88 22.27 18.87
CA PRO A 4 24.62 22.04 17.44
C PRO A 4 24.42 20.56 17.10
N ALA A 5 25.05 19.65 17.84
CA ALA A 5 24.97 18.22 17.57
C ALA A 5 23.56 17.63 17.79
N ILE A 6 22.83 18.13 18.78
CA ILE A 6 21.45 17.68 19.07
C ILE A 6 20.50 18.16 17.98
N ALA A 7 20.64 19.42 17.55
CA ALA A 7 19.82 19.97 16.47
C ALA A 7 20.04 19.22 15.14
N VAL A 8 21.30 18.89 14.81
CA VAL A 8 21.64 18.10 13.63
C VAL A 8 21.11 16.66 13.73
N LEU A 9 21.17 16.04 14.91
CA LEU A 9 20.62 14.70 15.09
C LEU A 9 19.09 14.68 14.90
N LEU A 10 18.38 15.66 15.45
CA LEU A 10 16.93 15.76 15.32
C LEU A 10 16.49 16.01 13.88
N THR A 11 17.22 16.83 13.11
CA THR A 11 16.91 17.02 11.69
C THR A 11 17.14 15.74 10.90
N VAL A 12 18.26 15.04 11.11
CA VAL A 12 18.54 13.76 10.42
C VAL A 12 17.47 12.71 10.73
N LEU A 13 16.99 12.63 11.98
CA LEU A 13 15.91 11.71 12.36
C LEU A 13 14.57 12.10 11.72
N ALA A 14 14.25 13.39 11.61
CA ALA A 14 13.03 13.85 10.94
C ALA A 14 13.02 13.53 9.43
N LEU A 15 14.19 13.50 8.77
CA LEU A 15 14.31 13.10 7.36
C LEU A 15 14.12 11.59 7.13
N GLN A 16 14.31 10.73 8.14
CA GLN A 16 14.11 9.27 8.03
C GLN A 16 12.63 8.85 8.13
N ALA A 17 11.75 9.74 8.59
CA ALA A 17 10.33 9.42 8.77
C ALA A 17 9.55 9.31 7.45
N CYS A 18 10.09 9.82 6.35
CA CYS A 18 9.55 9.59 5.01
C CYS A 18 10.17 8.31 4.43
N SER A 19 9.96 7.18 5.11
CA SER A 19 10.24 5.87 4.52
C SER A 19 9.12 5.56 3.54
N THR A 20 9.29 5.91 2.27
CA THR A 20 8.55 5.27 1.17
C THR A 20 9.11 3.86 1.02
N SER A 21 8.95 3.03 2.05
CA SER A 21 9.29 1.62 1.92
C SER A 21 8.54 1.10 0.70
N ALA A 22 9.29 0.49 -0.22
CA ALA A 22 8.80 -0.04 -1.48
C ALA A 22 7.79 -1.20 -1.30
N ASP A 23 7.35 -1.44 -0.07
CA ASP A 23 6.52 -2.55 0.37
C ASP A 23 5.10 -2.08 0.71
N SER A 24 4.56 -1.15 -0.08
CA SER A 24 3.11 -0.86 -0.08
C SER A 24 2.30 -2.17 -0.18
N CYS A 25 2.87 -3.18 -0.85
CA CYS A 25 2.37 -4.54 -0.95
C CYS A 25 2.13 -5.27 0.38
N VAL A 26 2.77 -4.88 1.49
CA VAL A 26 2.57 -5.50 2.82
C VAL A 26 1.21 -5.14 3.41
N GLY A 27 0.69 -3.95 3.12
CA GLY A 27 -0.58 -3.45 3.65
C GLY A 27 -1.83 -3.95 2.90
N PHE A 28 -1.66 -4.56 1.73
CA PHE A 28 -2.77 -4.93 0.85
C PHE A 28 -2.66 -6.38 0.36
N LYS A 29 -3.77 -6.92 -0.13
CA LYS A 29 -3.86 -8.29 -0.66
C LYS A 29 -4.94 -8.40 -1.75
N PRO A 30 -4.97 -9.50 -2.52
CA PRO A 30 -6.04 -9.75 -3.46
C PRO A 30 -7.42 -9.81 -2.79
N ILE A 31 -8.41 -9.25 -3.47
CA ILE A 31 -9.81 -9.31 -3.07
C ILE A 31 -10.46 -10.49 -3.82
N ARG A 32 -11.06 -11.42 -3.06
CA ARG A 32 -11.76 -12.60 -3.59
C ARG A 32 -13.17 -12.66 -3.01
N PRO A 33 -14.16 -12.03 -3.65
CA PRO A 33 -15.54 -12.03 -3.17
C PRO A 33 -16.12 -13.44 -3.14
N ALA A 34 -17.06 -13.72 -2.23
CA ALA A 34 -17.85 -14.93 -2.31
C ALA A 34 -18.83 -14.85 -3.49
N ILE A 35 -19.35 -15.98 -3.96
CA ILE A 35 -20.29 -16.02 -5.10
C ILE A 35 -21.50 -15.10 -4.85
N ALA A 36 -22.07 -15.15 -3.63
CA ALA A 36 -23.19 -14.30 -3.26
C ALA A 36 -22.87 -12.79 -3.34
N ASP A 37 -21.61 -12.39 -3.10
CA ASP A 37 -21.18 -10.99 -3.21
C ASP A 37 -21.02 -10.57 -4.67
N VAL A 38 -20.62 -11.50 -5.55
CA VAL A 38 -20.49 -11.24 -6.99
C VAL A 38 -21.86 -10.96 -7.61
N ASP A 39 -22.89 -11.72 -7.24
CA ASP A 39 -24.24 -11.56 -7.78
C ASP A 39 -24.88 -10.21 -7.42
N ALA A 40 -24.55 -9.67 -6.25
CA ALA A 40 -25.01 -8.36 -5.80
C ALA A 40 -24.13 -7.20 -6.29
N MET A 41 -23.02 -7.49 -6.99
CA MET A 41 -22.00 -6.50 -7.32
C MET A 41 -22.41 -5.62 -8.49
N SER A 42 -22.21 -4.31 -8.34
CA SER A 42 -22.35 -3.42 -9.49
C SER A 42 -21.22 -3.66 -10.51
N PRO A 43 -21.47 -3.43 -11.82
CA PRO A 43 -20.41 -3.56 -12.84
C PRO A 43 -19.20 -2.66 -12.59
N GLY A 44 -19.42 -1.49 -11.95
CA GLY A 44 -18.35 -0.56 -11.59
C GLY A 44 -17.44 -1.12 -10.50
N LEU A 45 -18.03 -1.68 -9.43
CA LEU A 45 -17.27 -2.29 -8.35
C LEU A 45 -16.51 -3.54 -8.82
N ALA A 46 -17.14 -4.38 -9.65
CA ALA A 46 -16.48 -5.55 -10.24
C ALA A 46 -15.23 -5.14 -11.02
N ARG A 47 -15.32 -4.09 -11.83
CA ARG A 47 -14.18 -3.55 -12.58
C ARG A 47 -13.07 -3.05 -11.67
N GLN A 48 -13.41 -2.32 -10.60
CA GLN A 48 -12.44 -1.82 -9.63
C GLN A 48 -11.67 -2.96 -8.94
N ILE A 49 -12.37 -4.03 -8.54
CA ILE A 49 -11.75 -5.20 -7.90
C ILE A 49 -10.78 -5.90 -8.85
N VAL A 50 -11.17 -6.09 -10.12
CA VAL A 50 -10.30 -6.66 -11.14
C VAL A 50 -9.04 -5.80 -11.31
N THR A 51 -9.20 -4.50 -11.51
CA THR A 51 -8.07 -3.57 -11.66
C THR A 51 -7.15 -3.55 -10.45
N HIS A 52 -7.70 -3.58 -9.23
CA HIS A 52 -6.91 -3.69 -7.99
C HIS A 52 -6.06 -4.97 -7.97
N ASN A 53 -6.67 -6.10 -8.27
CA ASN A 53 -6.00 -7.40 -8.27
C ASN A 53 -4.92 -7.50 -9.36
N GLU A 54 -5.19 -7.01 -10.57
CA GLU A 54 -4.23 -6.97 -11.69
C GLU A 54 -3.04 -6.06 -11.37
N THR A 55 -3.30 -4.89 -10.78
CA THR A 55 -2.25 -3.97 -10.34
C THR A 55 -1.34 -4.64 -9.30
N GLY A 56 -1.94 -5.32 -8.31
CA GLY A 56 -1.18 -6.07 -7.32
C GLY A 56 -0.45 -7.30 -7.89
N ALA A 57 -0.97 -7.94 -8.95
CA ALA A 57 -0.25 -8.98 -9.65
C ALA A 57 1.02 -8.41 -10.33
N ALA A 58 0.89 -7.26 -10.99
CA ALA A 58 2.00 -6.60 -11.70
C ALA A 58 3.07 -6.01 -10.76
N LEU A 59 2.64 -5.31 -9.70
CA LEU A 59 3.54 -4.57 -8.80
C LEU A 59 3.98 -5.39 -7.59
N CYS A 60 3.09 -6.24 -7.07
CA CYS A 60 3.27 -6.96 -5.81
C CYS A 60 3.38 -8.48 -5.97
N ARG A 61 3.37 -9.00 -7.21
CA ARG A 61 3.41 -10.45 -7.52
C ARG A 61 2.30 -11.24 -6.83
N TRP A 62 1.16 -10.60 -6.58
CA TRP A 62 0.00 -11.31 -6.07
C TRP A 62 -0.48 -12.37 -7.06
N LYS A 63 -1.13 -13.40 -6.54
CA LYS A 63 -1.86 -14.40 -7.32
C LYS A 63 -3.35 -14.18 -7.05
N PRO A 64 -4.06 -13.43 -7.89
CA PRO A 64 -5.49 -13.15 -7.71
C PRO A 64 -6.33 -14.41 -7.54
#